data_AF-A0AAW1LEZ8-F1
#
_entry.id   AF-A0AAW1LEZ8-F1
#
_cell.length_a   1.000
_cell.length_b   1.000
_cell.length_c   1.000
_cell.angle_alpha   90.00
_cell.angle_beta   90.00
_cell.angle_gamma   90.00
#
_symmetry.space_group_name_H-M   'P 1'
#
loop_
_entity.id
_entity.type
_entity.pdbx_description
1 polymer ?
#
loop_
_entity_poly.entity_id
_entity_poly.type
_entity_poly.pdbx_seq_one_letter_code
_entity_poly.pdbx_strand_id
1 'polypeptide(L)'
;MATERYSFSLTTFSPSGKLVQIEYALAAVAAGAPSVGIKASNGVVIATENKHKSILYDEHSVNKVEMITSHIGMVYSGMGPDYRLLLVQRVAAVMQEYTQSGGVRPFGCDPSGAYFAWKATAMGKNFINGKTFLEKRYSEDLELDDAVHTAILTLKESFEGQMTADNIEVGICDQTGFKRLDPSNVKDYLANIP
;
A
#
# COMPACT_ATOMS: atom_id res chain seq x y z
N MET A 1 27.93 8.63 -29.88
CA MET A 1 28.53 7.81 -28.81
C MET A 1 27.64 7.85 -27.56
N ALA A 2 26.47 7.20 -27.58
CA ALA A 2 25.54 7.16 -26.44
C ALA A 2 24.86 5.78 -26.26
N THR A 3 25.45 4.73 -26.85
CA THR A 3 24.90 3.36 -26.87
C THR A 3 25.83 2.32 -26.26
N GLU A 4 27.01 2.73 -25.74
CA GLU A 4 28.07 1.80 -25.27
C GLU A 4 28.32 1.84 -23.75
N ARG A 5 27.34 2.23 -22.93
CA ARG A 5 27.45 2.02 -21.48
C ARG A 5 26.24 1.24 -20.98
N TYR A 6 26.51 -0.05 -20.75
CA TYR A 6 25.65 -1.08 -20.18
C TYR A 6 24.35 -1.42 -20.94
N SER A 7 24.47 -2.37 -21.88
CA SER A 7 23.35 -3.15 -22.45
C SER A 7 23.13 -4.48 -21.71
N PHE A 8 23.71 -4.64 -20.51
CA PHE A 8 23.59 -5.86 -19.71
C PHE A 8 22.81 -5.54 -18.44
N SER A 9 21.90 -6.43 -18.06
CA SER A 9 21.16 -6.28 -16.81
C SER A 9 22.13 -6.30 -15.63
N LEU A 10 22.01 -5.32 -14.72
CA LEU A 10 22.78 -5.29 -13.47
C LEU A 10 22.33 -6.39 -12.49
N THR A 11 21.20 -7.05 -12.76
CA THR A 11 20.70 -8.20 -12.00
C THR A 11 21.44 -9.49 -12.39
N THR A 12 22.64 -9.70 -11.88
CA THR A 12 23.37 -10.97 -12.08
C THR A 12 22.95 -11.99 -11.03
N PHE A 13 22.78 -13.26 -11.43
CA PHE A 13 22.57 -14.37 -10.50
C PHE A 13 23.79 -14.56 -9.59
N SER A 14 23.55 -14.77 -8.30
CA SER A 14 24.57 -15.26 -7.38
C SER A 14 24.94 -16.72 -7.70
N PRO A 15 26.08 -17.23 -7.19
CA PRO A 15 26.41 -18.66 -7.26
C PRO A 15 25.35 -19.57 -6.63
N SER A 16 24.47 -19.02 -5.77
CA SER A 16 23.33 -19.72 -5.18
C SER A 16 22.05 -19.66 -6.03
N GLY A 17 22.11 -19.10 -7.25
CA GLY A 17 20.97 -19.00 -8.17
C GLY A 17 19.95 -17.92 -7.80
N LYS A 18 20.32 -16.97 -6.94
CA LYS A 18 19.42 -15.88 -6.49
C LYS A 18 19.78 -14.55 -7.14
N LEU A 19 18.78 -13.69 -7.30
CA LEU A 19 18.99 -12.32 -7.75
C LEU A 19 19.13 -11.41 -6.53
N VAL A 20 20.37 -11.09 -6.17
CA VAL A 20 20.70 -10.31 -4.96
C VAL A 20 20.07 -8.90 -5.00
N GLN A 21 19.89 -8.33 -6.20
CA GLN A 21 19.20 -7.05 -6.35
C GLN A 21 17.72 -7.10 -5.93
N ILE A 22 17.04 -8.24 -6.11
CA ILE A 22 15.66 -8.42 -5.63
C ILE A 22 15.65 -8.48 -4.10
N GLU A 23 16.62 -9.14 -3.48
CA GLU A 23 16.73 -9.19 -2.01
C GLU A 23 16.94 -7.78 -1.43
N TYR A 24 17.78 -6.94 -2.07
CA TYR A 24 17.93 -5.54 -1.66
C TYR A 24 16.65 -4.72 -1.84
N ALA A 25 15.92 -4.92 -2.95
CA ALA A 25 14.64 -4.25 -3.17
C ALA A 25 13.59 -4.65 -2.12
N LEU A 26 13.51 -5.93 -1.77
CA LEU A 26 12.64 -6.42 -0.70
C LEU A 26 13.02 -5.82 0.66
N ALA A 27 14.31 -5.70 0.95
CA ALA A 27 14.79 -5.03 2.17
C ALA A 27 14.39 -3.53 2.18
N ALA A 28 14.45 -2.84 1.04
CA ALA A 28 14.00 -1.46 0.92
C ALA A 28 12.48 -1.31 1.17
N VAL A 29 11.66 -2.25 0.69
CA VAL A 29 10.23 -2.31 1.00
C VAL A 29 10.01 -2.54 2.49
N ALA A 30 10.74 -3.46 3.10
CA ALA A 30 10.63 -3.77 4.54
C ALA A 30 11.08 -2.61 5.43
N ALA A 31 11.91 -1.69 4.94
CA ALA A 31 12.26 -0.44 5.64
C ALA A 31 11.28 0.71 5.38
N GLY A 32 10.32 0.53 4.45
CA GLY A 32 9.31 1.52 4.11
C GLY A 32 8.27 1.70 5.21
N ALA A 33 7.48 2.77 5.10
CA ALA A 33 6.36 3.00 6.01
C ALA A 33 5.33 1.86 5.90
N PRO A 34 4.69 1.48 7.02
CA PRO A 34 3.69 0.43 7.03
C PRO A 34 2.48 0.83 6.18
N SER A 35 2.01 -0.14 5.39
CA SER A 35 0.78 -0.04 4.60
C SER A 35 -0.02 -1.32 4.75
N VAL A 36 -1.33 -1.20 4.75
CA VAL A 36 -2.27 -2.30 4.93
C VAL A 36 -3.36 -2.23 3.87
N GLY A 37 -3.82 -3.39 3.41
CA GLY A 37 -4.97 -3.52 2.53
C GLY A 37 -5.89 -4.63 3.04
N ILE A 38 -7.19 -4.35 3.13
CA ILE A 38 -8.21 -5.28 3.63
C ILE A 38 -9.40 -5.27 2.68
N LYS A 39 -9.82 -6.46 2.23
CA LYS A 39 -11.08 -6.65 1.51
C LYS A 39 -12.21 -6.81 2.52
N ALA A 40 -13.23 -5.97 2.41
CA ALA A 40 -14.49 -6.09 3.12
C ALA A 40 -15.53 -6.82 2.24
N SER A 41 -16.67 -7.17 2.83
CA SER A 41 -17.81 -7.75 2.12
C SER A 41 -18.41 -6.76 1.09
N ASN A 42 -18.45 -5.48 1.44
CA ASN A 42 -19.05 -4.38 0.67
C ASN A 42 -18.02 -3.40 0.06
N GLY A 43 -16.72 -3.67 0.16
CA GLY A 43 -15.69 -2.81 -0.43
C GLY A 43 -14.25 -3.24 -0.12
N VAL A 44 -13.31 -2.32 -0.27
CA VAL A 44 -11.88 -2.51 0.02
C VAL A 44 -11.35 -1.28 0.73
N VAL A 45 -10.49 -1.49 1.72
CA VAL A 45 -9.77 -0.45 2.43
C VAL A 45 -8.28 -0.58 2.17
N ILE A 46 -7.62 0.53 1.89
CA ILE A 46 -6.17 0.67 1.93
C ILE A 46 -5.81 1.77 2.92
N ALA A 47 -4.81 1.54 3.76
CA ALA A 47 -4.35 2.54 4.72
C ALA A 47 -2.84 2.51 4.83
N THR A 48 -2.22 3.65 5.11
CA THR A 48 -0.78 3.74 5.33
C THR A 48 -0.40 4.88 6.25
N GLU A 49 0.76 4.74 6.87
CA GLU A 49 1.40 5.81 7.62
C GLU A 49 2.05 6.83 6.68
N ASN A 50 1.72 8.11 6.86
CA ASN A 50 2.38 9.24 6.23
C ASN A 50 3.03 10.17 7.28
N LYS A 51 4.27 9.87 7.69
CA LYS A 51 5.01 10.73 8.62
C LYS A 51 5.71 11.89 7.93
N HIS A 52 5.34 13.12 8.29
CA HIS A 52 6.12 14.31 7.98
C HIS A 52 7.31 14.43 8.94
N LYS A 53 8.51 14.57 8.37
CA LYS A 53 9.76 14.69 9.16
C LYS A 53 10.07 16.12 9.58
N SER A 54 9.34 17.11 9.05
CA SER A 54 9.59 18.53 9.30
C SER A 54 8.28 19.30 9.20
N ILE A 55 8.14 20.32 10.06
CA ILE A 55 7.04 21.31 10.02
C ILE A 55 7.11 22.21 8.78
N LEU A 56 8.21 22.17 8.03
CA LEU A 56 8.39 22.94 6.79
C LEU A 56 7.73 22.25 5.59
N TYR A 57 7.09 21.12 5.81
CA TYR A 57 6.41 20.37 4.76
C TYR A 57 5.01 20.94 4.54
N ASP A 58 4.62 21.06 3.28
CA ASP A 58 3.21 21.25 2.95
C ASP A 58 2.52 19.88 3.03
N GLU A 59 1.66 19.71 4.02
CA GLU A 59 1.00 18.45 4.39
C GLU A 59 0.22 17.84 3.21
N HIS A 60 -0.32 18.67 2.31
CA HIS A 60 -1.12 18.22 1.17
C HIS A 60 -0.29 17.93 -0.09
N SER A 61 1.02 18.14 -0.05
CA SER A 61 1.87 18.06 -1.25
C SER A 61 2.25 16.64 -1.66
N VAL A 62 2.25 15.68 -0.73
CA VAL A 62 2.62 14.29 -1.01
C VAL A 62 1.68 13.35 -0.30
N ASN A 63 0.92 12.62 -1.12
CA ASN A 63 0.07 11.52 -0.67
C ASN A 63 0.72 10.20 -1.05
N LYS A 64 0.44 9.18 -0.25
CA LYS A 64 0.80 7.78 -0.55
C LYS A 64 -0.38 6.98 -1.07
N VAL A 65 -1.60 7.41 -0.72
CA VAL A 65 -2.84 6.89 -1.25
C VAL A 65 -3.27 7.77 -2.41
N GLU A 66 -3.13 7.25 -3.62
CA GLU A 66 -3.47 7.95 -4.86
C GLU A 66 -4.60 7.25 -5.61
N MET A 67 -5.48 8.05 -6.21
CA MET A 67 -6.53 7.57 -7.10
C MET A 67 -5.97 7.46 -8.52
N ILE A 68 -5.94 6.25 -9.09
CA ILE A 68 -5.52 6.01 -10.47
C ILE A 68 -6.69 6.25 -11.43
N THR A 69 -7.85 5.69 -11.07
CA THR A 69 -9.11 5.84 -11.79
C THR A 69 -10.24 5.97 -10.78
N SER A 70 -11.45 6.27 -11.25
CA SER A 70 -12.64 6.37 -10.40
C SER A 70 -12.94 5.11 -9.56
N HIS A 71 -12.36 3.96 -9.86
CA HIS A 71 -12.59 2.69 -9.15
C HIS A 71 -11.29 2.02 -8.69
N ILE A 72 -10.15 2.69 -8.84
CA ILE A 72 -8.84 2.10 -8.56
C ILE A 72 -8.03 3.09 -7.74
N GLY A 73 -7.73 2.67 -6.51
CA GLY A 73 -6.74 3.31 -5.64
C GLY A 73 -5.45 2.51 -5.58
N MET A 74 -4.36 3.19 -5.29
CA MET A 74 -3.04 2.58 -5.11
C MET A 74 -2.39 3.11 -3.84
N VAL A 75 -1.70 2.21 -3.13
CA VAL A 75 -0.82 2.53 -2.00
C VAL A 75 0.50 1.79 -2.19
N TYR A 76 1.60 2.33 -1.67
CA TYR A 76 2.92 1.71 -1.77
C TYR A 76 3.68 1.75 -0.44
N SER A 77 4.62 0.81 -0.27
CA SER A 77 5.61 0.82 0.80
C SER A 77 7.01 0.72 0.17
N GLY A 78 7.91 1.64 0.52
CA GLY A 78 9.28 1.67 -0.01
C GLY A 78 9.65 3.03 -0.62
N MET A 79 10.29 3.01 -1.79
CA MET A 79 10.86 4.21 -2.42
C MET A 79 9.81 5.05 -3.15
N GLY A 80 9.57 6.27 -2.68
CA GLY A 80 8.58 7.19 -3.25
C GLY A 80 8.85 7.70 -4.68
N PRO A 81 10.10 7.98 -5.10
CA PRO A 81 10.38 8.35 -6.48
C PRO A 81 10.02 7.24 -7.48
N ASP A 82 10.34 5.99 -7.15
CA ASP A 82 10.03 4.82 -7.97
C ASP A 82 8.53 4.62 -8.11
N TYR A 83 7.78 4.82 -7.02
CA TYR A 83 6.32 4.80 -7.03
C TYR A 83 5.72 5.79 -8.03
N ARG A 84 6.20 7.05 -8.02
CA ARG A 84 5.71 8.09 -8.95
C ARG A 84 5.99 7.75 -10.41
N LEU A 85 7.11 7.09 -10.69
CA LEU A 85 7.42 6.62 -12.04
C LEU A 85 6.51 5.45 -12.46
N LEU A 86 6.27 4.49 -11.56
CA LEU A 86 5.40 3.33 -11.79
C LEU A 86 3.94 3.72 -12.04
N LEU A 87 3.45 4.72 -11.29
CA LEU A 87 2.14 5.36 -11.45
C LEU A 87 1.89 5.81 -12.90
N VAL A 88 2.87 6.46 -13.51
CA VAL A 88 2.73 7.10 -14.82
C VAL A 88 2.90 6.11 -15.98
N GLN A 89 3.75 5.08 -15.84
CA GLN A 89 4.18 4.28 -16.99
C GLN A 89 3.60 2.86 -17.08
N ARG A 90 3.21 2.20 -15.98
CA ARG A 90 2.93 0.74 -16.00
C ARG A 90 1.56 0.33 -15.48
N VAL A 91 0.96 1.08 -14.55
CA VAL A 91 -0.35 0.72 -13.98
C VAL A 91 -1.46 0.80 -15.02
N ALA A 92 -1.45 1.79 -15.90
CA ALA A 92 -2.45 1.94 -16.97
C ALA A 92 -2.51 0.72 -17.90
N ALA A 93 -1.36 0.11 -18.23
CA ALA A 93 -1.31 -1.03 -19.14
C ALA A 93 -1.81 -2.33 -18.49
N VAL A 94 -1.37 -2.63 -17.26
CA VAL A 94 -1.76 -3.85 -16.54
C VAL A 94 -3.24 -3.79 -16.12
N MET A 95 -3.75 -2.62 -15.73
CA MET A 95 -5.14 -2.53 -15.27
C MET A 95 -6.18 -2.56 -16.39
N GLN A 96 -5.81 -2.20 -17.62
CA GLN A 96 -6.68 -2.28 -18.80
C GLN A 96 -6.94 -3.73 -19.24
N GLU A 97 -6.05 -4.66 -18.91
CA GLU A 97 -6.19 -6.09 -19.22
C GLU A 97 -7.10 -6.81 -18.21
N TYR A 98 -7.06 -6.42 -16.92
CA TYR A 98 -7.77 -7.11 -15.84
C TYR A 98 -9.11 -6.49 -15.41
N THR A 99 -9.51 -5.34 -15.97
CA THR A 99 -10.88 -4.81 -15.83
C THR A 99 -11.94 -5.69 -16.52
N GLN A 100 -11.54 -6.73 -17.25
CA GLN A 100 -12.44 -7.66 -17.94
C GLN A 100 -13.03 -8.76 -17.05
N SER A 101 -12.55 -8.92 -15.80
CA SER A 101 -13.10 -9.88 -14.83
C SER A 101 -13.68 -9.17 -13.61
N GLY A 102 -14.99 -9.35 -13.36
CA GLY A 102 -15.73 -8.60 -12.34
C GLY A 102 -15.33 -8.89 -10.88
N GLY A 103 -15.26 -7.82 -10.07
CA GLY A 103 -15.14 -7.85 -8.60
C GLY A 103 -14.02 -6.97 -8.04
N VAL A 104 -14.25 -6.28 -6.92
CA VAL A 104 -13.26 -5.42 -6.23
C VAL A 104 -12.36 -6.27 -5.32
N ARG A 105 -11.03 -6.18 -5.48
CA ARG A 105 -10.04 -6.93 -4.69
C ARG A 105 -8.75 -6.13 -4.51
N PRO A 106 -8.07 -6.18 -3.35
CA PRO A 106 -6.74 -5.62 -3.20
C PRO A 106 -5.70 -6.52 -3.89
N PHE A 107 -4.76 -5.90 -4.60
CA PHE A 107 -3.63 -6.56 -5.26
C PHE A 107 -2.32 -6.05 -4.67
N GLY A 108 -1.39 -6.97 -4.42
CA GLY A 108 -0.01 -6.64 -4.08
C GLY A 108 0.90 -6.93 -5.27
N CYS A 109 1.72 -5.96 -5.66
CA CYS A 109 2.78 -6.14 -6.65
C CYS A 109 4.13 -6.00 -5.93
N ASP A 110 4.99 -7.01 -6.08
CA ASP A 110 6.30 -7.01 -5.46
C ASP A 110 7.39 -6.52 -6.44
N PRO A 111 8.56 -6.07 -5.96
CA PRO A 111 9.63 -5.53 -6.82
C PRO A 111 10.18 -6.50 -7.86
N SER A 112 9.97 -7.82 -7.71
CA SER A 112 10.31 -8.84 -8.71
C SER A 112 9.38 -8.83 -9.92
N GLY A 113 8.23 -8.15 -9.82
CA GLY A 113 7.20 -8.09 -10.86
C GLY A 113 6.10 -9.14 -10.69
N ALA A 114 6.14 -10.00 -9.67
CA ALA A 114 5.02 -10.87 -9.38
C ALA A 114 3.88 -10.09 -8.70
N TYR A 115 2.66 -10.55 -8.94
CA TYR A 115 1.46 -9.99 -8.37
C TYR A 115 0.59 -11.11 -7.78
N PHE A 116 -0.06 -10.81 -6.67
CA PHE A 116 -0.90 -11.76 -5.97
C PHE A 116 -2.19 -11.07 -5.52
N ALA A 117 -3.30 -11.80 -5.64
CA ALA A 117 -4.58 -11.38 -5.08
C ALA A 117 -4.61 -11.73 -3.59
N TRP A 118 -4.90 -10.74 -2.74
CA TRP A 118 -4.96 -10.93 -1.29
C TRP A 118 -6.37 -10.66 -0.77
N LYS A 119 -6.73 -11.33 0.33
CA LYS A 119 -7.93 -10.99 1.10
C LYS A 119 -7.62 -9.84 2.07
N ALA A 120 -6.50 -9.96 2.76
CA ALA A 120 -5.87 -8.88 3.51
C ALA A 120 -4.35 -9.03 3.42
N THR A 121 -3.61 -7.91 3.49
CA THR A 121 -2.15 -7.93 3.49
C THR A 121 -1.59 -6.70 4.21
N ALA A 122 -0.40 -6.87 4.77
CA ALA A 122 0.40 -5.78 5.33
C ALA A 122 1.79 -5.76 4.65
N MET A 123 2.31 -4.55 4.46
CA MET A 123 3.61 -4.26 3.84
C MET A 123 4.34 -3.18 4.65
N GLY A 124 5.63 -3.01 4.39
CA GLY A 124 6.47 -2.04 5.09
C GLY A 124 7.14 -2.60 6.34
N LYS A 125 7.57 -1.70 7.23
CA LYS A 125 8.19 -2.04 8.50
C LYS A 125 7.26 -2.91 9.34
N ASN A 126 7.82 -3.96 9.95
CA ASN A 126 7.12 -4.91 10.81
C ASN A 126 5.94 -5.65 10.13
N PHE A 127 5.97 -5.81 8.80
CA PHE A 127 4.88 -6.48 8.06
C PHE A 127 4.53 -7.89 8.55
N ILE A 128 5.48 -8.63 9.15
CA ILE A 128 5.24 -9.97 9.71
C ILE A 128 4.22 -9.88 10.85
N ASN A 129 4.43 -8.96 11.81
CA ASN A 129 3.52 -8.76 12.93
C ASN A 129 2.16 -8.25 12.44
N GLY A 130 2.16 -7.31 11.49
CA GLY A 130 0.93 -6.82 10.87
C GLY A 130 0.12 -7.94 10.21
N LYS A 131 0.78 -8.84 9.48
CA LYS A 131 0.12 -10.02 8.89
C LYS A 131 -0.44 -10.97 9.95
N THR A 132 0.33 -11.28 10.99
CA THR A 132 -0.16 -12.13 12.09
C THR A 132 -1.35 -11.50 12.83
N PHE A 133 -1.39 -10.18 12.95
CA PHE A 133 -2.54 -9.47 13.52
C PHE A 133 -3.78 -9.60 12.61
N LEU A 134 -3.61 -9.37 11.31
CA LEU A 134 -4.68 -9.53 10.32
C LEU A 134 -5.23 -10.95 10.28
N GLU A 135 -4.37 -11.97 10.32
CA GLU A 135 -4.78 -13.38 10.33
C GLU A 135 -5.71 -13.74 11.50
N LYS A 136 -5.56 -13.05 12.64
CA LYS A 136 -6.39 -13.30 13.83
C LYS A 136 -7.71 -12.54 13.82
N ARG A 137 -7.79 -11.41 13.11
CA ARG A 137 -8.90 -10.44 13.22
C ARG A 137 -9.72 -10.30 11.94
N TYR A 138 -9.19 -10.74 10.81
CA TYR A 138 -9.88 -10.75 9.53
C TYR A 138 -10.99 -11.80 9.50
N SER A 139 -12.13 -11.42 8.91
CA SER A 139 -13.24 -12.32 8.52
C SER A 139 -13.72 -11.94 7.13
N GLU A 140 -14.35 -12.87 6.41
CA GLU A 140 -14.94 -12.57 5.09
C GLU A 140 -16.18 -11.68 5.16
N ASP A 141 -16.87 -11.70 6.30
CA ASP A 141 -18.10 -10.92 6.54
C ASP A 141 -17.83 -9.51 7.07
N LEU A 142 -16.55 -9.11 7.16
CA LEU A 142 -16.13 -7.81 7.68
C LEU A 142 -16.73 -6.69 6.83
N GLU A 143 -17.48 -5.77 7.45
CA GLU A 143 -18.00 -4.58 6.76
C GLU A 143 -16.91 -3.51 6.60
N LEU A 144 -17.13 -2.56 5.68
CA LEU A 144 -16.16 -1.53 5.34
C LEU A 144 -15.71 -0.70 6.54
N ASP A 145 -16.62 -0.30 7.44
CA ASP A 145 -16.28 0.49 8.62
C ASP A 145 -15.40 -0.29 9.61
N ASP A 146 -15.74 -1.56 9.85
CA ASP A 146 -14.92 -2.47 10.66
C ASP A 146 -13.57 -2.78 10.01
N ALA A 147 -13.51 -2.80 8.68
CA ALA A 147 -12.28 -2.91 7.91
C ALA A 147 -11.38 -1.70 8.10
N VAL A 148 -11.93 -0.48 8.11
CA VAL A 148 -11.16 0.74 8.41
C VAL A 148 -10.60 0.68 9.83
N HIS A 149 -11.42 0.30 10.82
CA HIS A 149 -10.95 0.13 12.19
C HIS A 149 -9.84 -0.91 12.32
N THR A 150 -10.00 -2.06 11.66
CA THR A 150 -8.99 -3.13 11.67
C THR A 150 -7.71 -2.70 10.97
N ALA A 151 -7.81 -1.93 9.89
CA ALA A 151 -6.66 -1.38 9.18
C ALA A 151 -5.86 -0.42 10.06
N ILE A 152 -6.53 0.53 10.72
CA ILE A 152 -5.87 1.49 11.62
C ILE A 152 -5.26 0.78 12.83
N LEU A 153 -5.96 -0.20 13.43
CA LEU A 153 -5.41 -1.04 14.51
C LEU A 153 -4.15 -1.79 14.05
N THR A 154 -4.16 -2.34 12.84
CA THR A 154 -2.99 -3.03 12.26
C THR A 154 -1.82 -2.07 12.08
N LEU A 155 -2.07 -0.83 11.64
CA LEU A 155 -1.04 0.20 11.57
C LEU A 155 -0.50 0.54 12.96
N LYS A 156 -1.37 0.64 13.98
CA LYS A 156 -1.02 0.98 15.37
C LYS A 156 -0.01 0.00 15.96
N GLU A 157 -0.11 -1.29 15.65
CA GLU A 157 0.87 -2.32 16.06
C GLU A 157 2.29 -2.06 15.54
N SER A 158 2.41 -1.37 14.40
CA SER A 158 3.69 -1.06 13.75
C SER A 158 4.08 0.42 13.84
N PHE A 159 3.21 1.25 14.44
CA PHE A 159 3.34 2.70 14.45
C PHE A 159 4.25 3.16 15.58
N GLU A 160 5.25 3.97 15.25
CA GLU A 160 6.11 4.61 16.24
C GLU A 160 5.59 6.03 16.57
N GLY A 161 5.19 6.27 17.82
CA GLY A 161 4.71 7.58 18.28
C GLY A 161 3.18 7.70 18.34
N GLN A 162 2.67 8.94 18.37
CA GLN A 162 1.23 9.19 18.44
C GLN A 162 0.61 9.17 17.04
N MET A 163 -0.47 8.40 16.90
CA MET A 163 -1.26 8.30 15.69
C MET A 163 -2.29 9.44 15.63
N THR A 164 -2.33 10.17 14.52
CA THR A 164 -3.21 11.34 14.28
C THR A 164 -3.80 11.27 12.88
N ALA A 165 -4.84 12.06 12.61
CA ALA A 165 -5.45 12.12 11.28
C ALA A 165 -4.50 12.61 10.19
N ASP A 166 -3.47 13.39 10.56
CA ASP A 166 -2.50 13.96 9.63
C ASP A 166 -1.39 12.96 9.26
N ASN A 167 -1.20 11.91 10.08
CA ASN A 167 -0.14 10.92 9.86
C ASN A 167 -0.64 9.57 9.34
N ILE A 168 -1.95 9.46 9.08
CA ILE A 168 -2.55 8.31 8.41
C ILE A 168 -3.31 8.78 7.19
N GLU A 169 -3.12 8.07 6.09
CA GLU A 169 -4.00 8.15 4.94
C GLU A 169 -4.81 6.87 4.82
N VAL A 170 -6.11 7.03 4.59
CA VAL A 170 -7.04 5.93 4.31
C VAL A 170 -7.74 6.18 2.99
N GLY A 171 -7.76 5.18 2.13
CA GLY A 171 -8.57 5.12 0.92
C GLY A 171 -9.55 3.96 1.00
N ILE A 172 -10.77 4.20 0.54
CA ILE A 172 -11.80 3.16 0.46
C ILE A 172 -12.33 3.05 -0.96
N CYS A 173 -12.65 1.85 -1.38
CA CYS A 173 -13.32 1.56 -2.64
C CYS A 173 -14.59 0.78 -2.36
N ASP A 174 -15.73 1.33 -2.73
CA ASP A 174 -17.04 0.66 -2.65
C ASP A 174 -17.69 0.65 -4.05
N GLN A 175 -18.99 0.36 -4.13
CA GLN A 175 -19.73 0.36 -5.40
C GLN A 175 -19.79 1.74 -6.08
N THR A 176 -19.58 2.82 -5.33
CA THR A 176 -19.56 4.20 -5.82
C THR A 176 -18.19 4.60 -6.39
N GLY A 177 -17.18 3.76 -6.18
CA GLY A 177 -15.82 3.97 -6.65
C GLY A 177 -14.81 4.15 -5.52
N PHE A 178 -13.62 4.59 -5.89
CA PHE A 178 -12.52 4.86 -4.98
C PHE A 178 -12.58 6.30 -4.48
N LYS A 179 -12.43 6.49 -3.17
CA LYS A 179 -12.30 7.79 -2.53
C LYS A 179 -11.27 7.74 -1.41
N ARG A 180 -10.49 8.81 -1.28
CA ARG A 180 -9.65 9.03 -0.10
C ARG A 180 -10.52 9.64 1.00
N LEU A 181 -10.35 9.16 2.24
CA LEU A 181 -11.04 9.75 3.38
C LEU A 181 -10.41 11.09 3.75
N ASP A 182 -11.26 12.05 4.10
CA ASP A 182 -10.80 13.32 4.65
C ASP A 182 -10.25 13.13 6.08
N PRO A 183 -9.31 13.99 6.52
CA PRO A 183 -8.74 13.90 7.86
C PRO A 183 -9.79 13.93 8.98
N SER A 184 -10.92 14.65 8.78
CA SER A 184 -12.05 14.65 9.71
C SER A 184 -12.63 13.24 9.92
N ASN A 185 -12.87 12.51 8.83
CA ASN A 185 -13.42 11.16 8.90
C ASN A 185 -12.42 10.21 9.54
N VAL A 186 -11.13 10.33 9.20
CA VAL A 186 -10.06 9.53 9.83
C VAL A 186 -10.00 9.80 11.34
N LYS A 187 -10.18 11.06 11.75
CA LYS A 187 -10.22 11.44 13.17
C LYS A 187 -11.38 10.78 13.92
N ASP A 188 -12.56 10.68 13.29
CA ASP A 188 -13.71 9.99 13.88
C ASP A 188 -13.44 8.50 14.06
N TYR A 189 -12.84 7.83 13.07
CA TYR A 189 -12.42 6.44 13.22
C TYR A 189 -11.37 6.27 14.32
N LEU A 190 -10.39 7.19 14.43
CA LEU A 190 -9.36 7.18 15.47
C LEU A 190 -9.93 7.37 16.88
N ALA A 191 -10.96 8.21 17.04
CA ALA A 191 -11.61 8.45 18.33
C ALA A 191 -12.37 7.21 18.85
N ASN A 192 -12.83 6.36 17.94
CA ASN A 192 -13.56 5.13 18.24
C ASN A 192 -12.65 3.89 18.41
N ILE A 193 -11.33 4.07 18.41
CA ILE A 193 -10.38 2.99 18.68
C ILE A 193 -10.15 2.86 20.19
N PRO A 194 -10.34 1.66 20.77
CA PRO A 194 -10.06 1.42 22.19
C PRO A 194 -8.57 1.51 22.56
#